data_AF-A0A7K4GYI7-F1
#
_entry.id   AF-A0A7K4GYI7-F1
#
_cell.length_a   1.000
_cell.length_b   1.000
_cell.length_c   1.000
_cell.angle_alpha   90.00
_cell.angle_beta   90.00
_cell.angle_gamma   90.00
#
_symmetry.space_group_name_H-M   'P 1'
#
loop_
_entity.id
_entity.type
_entity.pdbx_description
1 polymer ?
#
loop_
_entity_poly.entity_id
_entity_poly.type
_entity_poly.pdbx_seq_one_letter_code
_entity_poly.pdbx_strand_id
1 'polypeptide(L)'
;MNNNQIFDLDKIKELTIPIEELQIKINQLNESSKKITKNIHVIEKEFKDEKFLSQIEIIQELLKNINDKLNLVSKTNLNKFLDFQDRLIKKYKENFKENLKKITLNEEFTKIIGLFFIEEKMISKIIDNVSFIPSIEISKWLELLDSLNHNTLFLKSVEKIGIYFQELLQLRLEKELKKIPNDTDPVIVRDYEEFFKKNPTLAFNDFLHIIESQFTQKELDSKKEIRKRIKEKEEFEKLKKKQVEQKKTYDDYLKLSESEFKRLRRKKSREKLTDVSTDTNMEKEIGISEEVFEKIKKFKSQFEKSFDEKYMIQKDDDTDPIDIIRERKKKKEKEYKEYKDHFDNP
;
A
#
# COMPACT_ATOMS: atom_id res chain seq x y z
N MET A 1 -25.33 4.30 -63.29
CA MET A 1 -25.21 2.83 -63.40
C MET A 1 -23.72 2.49 -63.38
N ASN A 2 -23.20 2.01 -62.25
CA ASN A 2 -21.81 1.53 -62.18
C ASN A 2 -21.81 0.14 -61.55
N ASN A 3 -21.44 -0.83 -62.38
CA ASN A 3 -21.37 -2.27 -62.13
C ASN A 3 -20.27 -2.67 -61.14
N ASN A 4 -20.20 -2.04 -59.97
CA ASN A 4 -19.44 -2.62 -58.87
C ASN A 4 -20.35 -3.66 -58.23
N GLN A 5 -20.36 -4.88 -58.79
CA GLN A 5 -20.85 -6.06 -58.09
C GLN A 5 -20.18 -6.06 -56.72
N ILE A 6 -20.97 -5.67 -55.72
CA ILE A 6 -20.62 -5.67 -54.31
C ILE A 6 -20.20 -7.10 -54.02
N PHE A 7 -18.90 -7.28 -53.85
CA PHE A 7 -18.30 -8.52 -53.40
C PHE A 7 -18.84 -8.71 -51.98
N ASP A 8 -19.96 -9.42 -51.84
CA ASP A 8 -20.73 -9.48 -50.61
C ASP A 8 -20.23 -10.66 -49.77
N LEU A 9 -19.87 -10.38 -48.52
CA LEU A 9 -19.37 -11.38 -47.58
C LEU A 9 -20.43 -12.45 -47.32
N ASP A 10 -21.70 -12.08 -47.35
CA ASP A 10 -22.80 -13.02 -47.12
C ASP A 10 -22.99 -13.95 -48.33
N LYS A 11 -22.76 -13.48 -49.56
CA LYS A 11 -22.70 -14.36 -50.74
C LYS A 11 -21.51 -15.31 -50.71
N ILE A 12 -20.37 -14.89 -50.15
CA ILE A 12 -19.22 -15.78 -49.95
C ILE A 12 -19.55 -16.86 -48.90
N LYS A 13 -20.32 -16.53 -47.86
CA LYS A 13 -20.81 -17.50 -46.87
C LYS A 13 -21.91 -18.41 -47.42
N GLU A 14 -22.79 -17.93 -48.29
CA GLU A 14 -23.77 -18.80 -48.96
C GLU A 14 -23.08 -19.88 -49.80
N LEU A 15 -21.95 -19.54 -50.43
CA LEU A 15 -21.12 -20.50 -51.17
C LEU A 15 -20.47 -21.57 -50.28
N THR A 16 -20.44 -21.42 -48.95
CA THR A 16 -19.83 -22.40 -48.03
C THR A 16 -20.82 -23.44 -47.51
N ILE A 17 -22.13 -23.20 -47.59
CA ILE A 17 -23.17 -24.15 -47.16
C ILE A 17 -23.01 -25.53 -47.84
N PRO A 18 -22.76 -25.62 -49.17
CA PRO A 18 -22.55 -26.91 -49.82
C PRO A 18 -21.30 -27.68 -49.34
N ILE A 19 -20.32 -26.99 -48.74
CA ILE A 19 -19.09 -27.61 -48.19
C ILE A 19 -19.43 -28.38 -46.92
N GLU A 20 -20.19 -27.76 -46.03
CA GLU A 20 -20.62 -28.37 -44.77
C GLU A 20 -21.43 -29.63 -45.06
N GLU A 21 -22.35 -29.56 -46.03
CA GLU A 21 -23.08 -30.73 -46.52
C GLU A 21 -22.17 -31.82 -47.10
N LEU A 22 -21.14 -31.43 -47.86
CA LEU A 22 -20.17 -32.38 -48.43
C LEU A 22 -19.34 -33.06 -47.33
N GLN A 23 -18.90 -32.32 -46.32
CA GLN A 23 -18.20 -32.87 -45.16
C GLN A 23 -19.08 -33.86 -44.38
N ILE A 24 -20.36 -33.51 -44.16
CA ILE A 24 -21.33 -34.40 -43.52
C ILE A 24 -21.51 -35.68 -44.33
N LYS A 25 -21.68 -35.59 -45.66
CA LYS A 25 -21.83 -36.75 -46.54
C LYS A 25 -20.59 -37.66 -46.54
N ILE A 26 -19.38 -37.09 -46.51
CA ILE A 26 -18.13 -37.86 -46.40
C ILE A 26 -18.07 -38.60 -45.06
N ASN A 27 -18.46 -37.96 -43.96
CA ASN A 27 -18.49 -38.60 -42.65
C ASN A 27 -19.50 -39.74 -42.59
N GLN A 28 -20.70 -39.55 -43.15
CA GLN A 28 -21.73 -40.59 -43.27
C GLN A 28 -21.27 -41.78 -44.12
N LEU A 29 -20.55 -41.52 -45.20
CA LEU A 29 -19.97 -42.55 -46.07
C LEU A 29 -18.93 -43.39 -45.31
N ASN A 30 -18.06 -42.74 -44.52
CA ASN A 30 -17.09 -43.42 -43.67
C ASN A 30 -17.74 -44.25 -42.57
N GLU A 31 -18.81 -43.75 -41.93
CA GLU A 31 -19.57 -44.53 -40.95
C GLU A 31 -20.26 -45.74 -41.57
N SER A 32 -20.84 -45.58 -42.77
CA SER A 32 -21.48 -46.67 -43.51
C SER A 32 -20.46 -47.75 -43.88
N SER A 33 -19.28 -47.36 -44.34
CA SER A 33 -18.16 -48.29 -44.61
C SER A 33 -17.73 -49.06 -43.35
N LYS A 34 -17.66 -48.39 -42.19
CA LYS A 34 -17.37 -49.03 -40.89
C LYS A 34 -18.47 -50.00 -40.46
N LYS A 35 -19.74 -49.68 -40.70
CA LYS A 35 -20.86 -50.59 -40.41
C LYS A 35 -20.83 -51.83 -41.29
N ILE A 36 -20.55 -51.66 -42.59
CA ILE A 36 -20.45 -52.77 -43.53
C ILE A 36 -19.29 -53.70 -43.14
N THR A 37 -18.11 -53.17 -42.82
CA THR A 37 -16.97 -54.00 -42.39
C THR A 37 -17.25 -54.76 -41.09
N LYS A 38 -17.96 -54.16 -40.13
CA LYS A 38 -18.43 -54.88 -38.93
C LYS A 38 -19.41 -56.01 -39.28
N ASN A 39 -20.37 -55.77 -40.16
CA ASN A 39 -21.36 -56.78 -40.56
C ASN A 39 -20.70 -57.93 -41.32
N ILE A 40 -19.75 -57.63 -42.21
CA ILE A 40 -18.96 -58.66 -42.92
C ILE A 40 -18.21 -59.53 -41.91
N HIS A 41 -17.59 -58.94 -40.88
CA HIS A 41 -16.88 -59.69 -39.85
C HIS A 41 -17.79 -60.55 -38.95
N VAL A 42 -19.09 -60.26 -38.88
CA VAL A 42 -20.09 -61.13 -38.24
C VAL A 42 -20.43 -62.29 -39.17
N ILE A 43 -20.65 -62.04 -40.47
CA ILE A 43 -20.95 -63.07 -41.47
C ILE A 43 -19.79 -64.07 -41.60
N GLU A 44 -18.55 -63.60 -41.58
CA GLU A 44 -17.34 -64.44 -41.57
C GLU A 44 -17.28 -65.41 -40.39
N LYS A 45 -17.86 -65.05 -39.24
CA LYS A 45 -17.89 -65.91 -38.04
C LYS A 45 -19.00 -66.94 -38.07
N GLU A 46 -20.10 -66.64 -38.77
CA GLU A 46 -21.30 -67.49 -38.81
C GLU A 46 -21.29 -68.50 -39.97
N PHE A 47 -20.61 -68.19 -41.09
CA PHE A 47 -20.56 -69.05 -42.28
C PHE A 47 -19.18 -69.69 -42.49
N LYS A 48 -19.15 -70.96 -42.89
CA LYS A 48 -17.92 -71.76 -43.09
C LYS A 48 -17.63 -72.15 -44.55
N ASP A 49 -18.47 -71.76 -45.50
CA ASP A 49 -18.25 -72.08 -46.92
C ASP A 49 -17.15 -71.18 -47.49
N GLU A 50 -16.00 -71.76 -47.80
CA GLU A 50 -14.82 -71.06 -48.32
C GLU A 50 -15.10 -70.31 -49.64
N LYS A 51 -15.96 -70.87 -50.51
CA LYS A 51 -16.29 -70.19 -51.77
C LYS A 51 -17.10 -68.92 -51.52
N PHE A 52 -18.04 -68.98 -50.58
CA PHE A 52 -18.85 -67.84 -50.19
C PHE A 52 -18.01 -66.77 -49.48
N LEU A 53 -17.12 -67.17 -48.57
CA LEU A 53 -16.21 -66.25 -47.87
C LEU A 53 -15.26 -65.54 -48.84
N SER A 54 -14.69 -66.25 -49.83
CA SER A 54 -13.83 -65.63 -50.84
C SER A 54 -14.56 -64.58 -51.70
N GLN A 55 -15.85 -64.78 -51.99
CA GLN A 55 -16.67 -63.77 -52.69
C GLN A 55 -16.92 -62.54 -51.81
N ILE A 56 -17.12 -62.73 -50.51
CA ILE A 56 -17.27 -61.64 -49.54
C ILE A 56 -15.99 -60.83 -49.42
N GLU A 57 -14.82 -61.47 -49.37
CA GLU A 57 -13.52 -60.80 -49.33
C GLU A 57 -13.30 -59.91 -50.56
N ILE A 58 -13.63 -60.42 -51.76
CA ILE A 58 -13.56 -59.64 -53.01
C ILE A 58 -14.50 -58.43 -52.95
N ILE A 59 -15.74 -58.62 -52.48
CA ILE A 59 -16.71 -57.52 -52.32
C ILE A 59 -16.21 -56.49 -51.31
N GLN A 60 -15.61 -56.93 -50.21
CA GLN A 60 -15.04 -56.06 -49.19
C GLN A 60 -13.89 -55.23 -49.74
N GLU A 61 -12.99 -55.83 -50.51
CA GLU A 61 -11.86 -55.14 -51.13
C GLU A 61 -12.34 -54.11 -52.16
N LEU A 62 -13.35 -54.46 -52.98
CA LEU A 62 -13.98 -53.52 -53.91
C LEU A 62 -14.64 -52.35 -53.18
N LEU A 63 -15.39 -52.60 -52.10
CA LEU A 63 -16.03 -51.56 -51.30
C LEU A 63 -15.01 -50.65 -50.63
N LYS A 64 -13.91 -51.21 -50.11
CA LYS A 64 -12.81 -50.45 -49.53
C LYS A 64 -12.15 -49.55 -50.58
N ASN A 65 -11.84 -50.10 -51.76
CA ASN A 65 -11.25 -49.34 -52.85
C ASN A 65 -12.17 -48.20 -53.35
N ILE A 66 -13.49 -48.44 -53.43
CA ILE A 66 -14.46 -47.40 -53.77
C ILE A 66 -14.49 -46.31 -52.69
N ASN A 67 -14.55 -46.69 -51.42
CA ASN A 67 -14.55 -45.76 -50.29
C ASN A 67 -13.28 -44.89 -50.26
N ASP A 68 -12.11 -45.50 -50.47
CA ASP A 68 -10.83 -44.80 -50.45
C ASP A 68 -10.71 -43.82 -51.63
N LYS A 69 -11.12 -44.22 -52.83
CA LYS A 69 -11.18 -43.34 -54.01
C LYS A 69 -12.15 -42.19 -53.81
N LEU A 70 -13.36 -42.46 -53.31
CA LEU A 70 -14.35 -41.42 -53.04
C LEU A 70 -13.86 -40.43 -51.98
N ASN A 71 -13.25 -40.91 -50.89
CA ASN A 71 -12.66 -40.06 -49.87
C ASN A 71 -11.54 -39.19 -50.43
N LEU A 72 -10.64 -39.76 -51.24
CA LEU A 72 -9.55 -39.01 -51.86
C LEU A 72 -10.09 -37.89 -52.76
N VAL A 73 -11.00 -38.22 -53.68
CA VAL A 73 -11.61 -37.24 -54.59
C VAL A 73 -12.33 -36.15 -53.79
N SER A 74 -13.10 -36.53 -52.78
CA SER A 74 -13.90 -35.58 -51.99
C SER A 74 -13.00 -34.65 -51.17
N LYS A 75 -11.94 -35.17 -50.54
CA LYS A 75 -10.94 -34.34 -49.83
C LYS A 75 -10.21 -33.39 -50.77
N THR A 76 -9.79 -33.86 -51.95
CA THR A 76 -9.11 -32.99 -52.91
C THR A 76 -10.01 -31.85 -53.41
N ASN A 77 -11.30 -32.13 -53.62
CA ASN A 77 -12.26 -31.11 -54.01
C ASN A 77 -12.57 -30.13 -52.88
N LEU A 78 -12.70 -30.63 -51.64
CA LEU A 78 -12.85 -29.77 -50.45
C LEU A 78 -11.66 -28.81 -50.31
N ASN A 79 -10.43 -29.32 -50.42
CA ASN A 79 -9.24 -28.48 -50.31
C ASN A 79 -9.18 -27.42 -51.41
N LYS A 80 -9.44 -27.78 -52.67
CA LYS A 80 -9.51 -26.82 -53.78
C LYS A 80 -10.56 -25.73 -53.54
N PHE A 81 -11.69 -26.09 -52.95
CA PHE A 81 -12.75 -25.13 -52.65
C PHE A 81 -12.38 -24.21 -51.48
N LEU A 82 -11.79 -24.76 -50.41
CA LEU A 82 -11.29 -23.95 -49.28
C LEU A 82 -10.21 -22.96 -49.75
N ASP A 83 -9.28 -23.41 -50.59
CA ASP A 83 -8.27 -22.54 -51.20
C ASP A 83 -8.91 -21.43 -52.04
N PHE A 84 -9.99 -21.74 -52.76
CA PHE A 84 -10.75 -20.75 -53.53
C PHE A 84 -11.48 -19.75 -52.62
N GLN A 85 -12.11 -20.22 -51.55
CA GLN A 85 -12.76 -19.40 -50.54
C GLN A 85 -11.77 -18.42 -49.90
N ASP A 86 -10.60 -18.91 -49.48
CA ASP A 86 -9.56 -18.08 -48.87
C ASP A 86 -9.07 -16.99 -49.83
N ARG A 87 -8.93 -17.31 -51.12
CA ARG A 87 -8.59 -16.33 -52.15
C ARG A 87 -9.69 -15.28 -52.31
N LEU A 88 -10.97 -15.67 -52.29
CA LEU A 88 -12.09 -14.72 -52.37
C LEU A 88 -12.13 -13.81 -51.14
N ILE A 89 -11.95 -14.36 -49.94
CA ILE A 89 -11.91 -13.59 -48.68
C ILE A 89 -10.74 -12.61 -48.69
N LYS A 90 -9.56 -13.06 -49.13
CA LYS A 90 -8.38 -12.20 -49.23
C LYS A 90 -8.63 -11.03 -50.19
N LYS A 91 -9.18 -11.32 -51.37
CA LYS A 91 -9.52 -10.30 -52.37
C LYS A 91 -10.59 -9.32 -51.87
N TYR A 92 -11.60 -9.82 -51.14
CA TYR A 92 -12.59 -8.98 -50.47
C TYR A 92 -11.93 -8.02 -49.48
N LYS A 93 -11.06 -8.54 -48.59
CA LYS A 93 -10.35 -7.72 -47.59
C LYS A 93 -9.46 -6.66 -48.23
N GLU A 94 -8.75 -7.02 -49.30
CA GLU A 94 -7.92 -6.08 -50.05
C GLU A 94 -8.78 -4.97 -50.69
N ASN A 95 -9.86 -5.33 -51.38
CA ASN A 95 -10.78 -4.37 -51.98
C ASN A 95 -11.44 -3.47 -50.92
N PHE A 96 -11.85 -4.04 -49.78
CA PHE A 96 -12.40 -3.29 -48.66
C PHE A 96 -11.37 -2.30 -48.10
N LYS A 97 -10.11 -2.72 -47.91
CA LYS A 97 -9.03 -1.85 -47.46
C LYS A 97 -8.74 -0.72 -48.45
N GLU A 98 -8.76 -0.99 -49.74
CA GLU A 98 -8.62 0.03 -50.77
C GLU A 98 -9.79 1.01 -50.79
N ASN A 99 -11.02 0.51 -50.63
CA ASN A 99 -12.20 1.36 -50.52
C ASN A 99 -12.12 2.24 -49.27
N LEU A 100 -11.71 1.70 -48.11
CA LEU A 100 -11.48 2.48 -46.90
C LEU A 100 -10.43 3.57 -47.09
N LYS A 101 -9.33 3.30 -47.82
CA LYS A 101 -8.32 4.32 -48.14
C LYS A 101 -8.86 5.42 -49.07
N LYS A 102 -9.80 5.08 -49.96
CA LYS A 102 -10.42 6.02 -50.89
C LYS A 102 -11.55 6.84 -50.26
N ILE A 103 -12.11 6.39 -49.14
CA ILE A 103 -13.04 7.18 -48.34
C ILE A 103 -12.22 8.31 -47.72
N THR A 104 -12.24 9.47 -48.37
CA THR A 104 -11.88 10.73 -47.74
C THR A 104 -12.88 10.94 -46.61
N LEU A 105 -12.46 10.65 -45.39
CA LEU A 105 -13.28 10.86 -44.21
C LEU A 105 -13.57 12.35 -44.11
N ASN A 106 -14.82 12.73 -44.37
CA ASN A 106 -15.29 14.07 -44.09
C ASN A 106 -15.23 14.28 -42.58
N GLU A 107 -14.70 15.41 -42.11
CA GLU A 107 -14.47 15.65 -40.67
C GLU A 107 -15.73 15.39 -39.82
N GLU A 108 -16.90 15.71 -40.36
CA GLU A 108 -18.20 15.47 -39.74
C GLU A 108 -18.51 13.98 -39.53
N PHE A 109 -18.27 13.13 -40.54
CA PHE A 109 -18.53 11.69 -40.43
C PHE A 109 -17.57 11.03 -39.43
N THR A 110 -16.30 11.44 -39.40
CA THR A 110 -15.36 10.98 -38.37
C THR A 110 -15.76 11.38 -36.97
N LYS A 111 -16.32 12.59 -36.81
CA LYS A 111 -16.80 13.06 -35.52
C LYS A 111 -18.00 12.24 -35.04
N ILE A 112 -18.94 11.93 -35.93
CA ILE A 112 -20.10 11.08 -35.61
C ILE A 112 -19.65 9.68 -35.21
N ILE A 113 -18.75 9.06 -35.99
CA ILE A 113 -18.21 7.72 -35.69
C ILE A 113 -17.42 7.73 -34.37
N GLY A 114 -16.61 8.76 -34.14
CA GLY A 114 -15.85 8.91 -32.90
C GLY A 114 -16.75 9.09 -31.67
N LEU A 115 -17.81 9.89 -31.78
CA LEU A 115 -18.80 10.07 -30.71
C LEU A 115 -19.53 8.75 -30.41
N PHE A 116 -19.94 8.02 -31.45
CA PHE A 116 -20.56 6.70 -31.30
C PHE A 116 -19.65 5.72 -30.55
N PHE A 117 -18.35 5.66 -30.89
CA PHE A 117 -17.41 4.80 -30.17
C PHE A 117 -17.15 5.22 -28.71
N ILE A 118 -17.29 6.51 -28.39
CA ILE A 118 -17.23 7.01 -27.02
C ILE A 118 -18.50 6.62 -26.25
N GLU A 119 -19.67 6.73 -26.86
CA GLU A 119 -20.96 6.34 -26.27
C GLU A 119 -21.00 4.83 -25.96
N GLU A 120 -20.53 4.00 -26.88
CA GLU A 120 -20.40 2.54 -26.73
C GLU A 120 -19.24 2.13 -25.81
N LYS A 121 -18.51 3.09 -25.21
CA LYS A 121 -17.32 2.87 -24.35
C LYS A 121 -16.22 2.02 -24.99
N MET A 122 -16.19 1.89 -26.31
CA MET A 122 -15.11 1.20 -27.01
C MET A 122 -13.83 2.02 -27.01
N ILE A 123 -13.95 3.35 -26.95
CA ILE A 123 -12.84 4.30 -26.84
C ILE A 123 -13.20 5.32 -25.77
N SER A 124 -12.29 5.60 -24.85
CA SER A 124 -12.47 6.72 -23.90
C SER A 124 -12.28 8.04 -24.63
N LYS A 125 -13.14 9.03 -24.36
CA LYS A 125 -12.89 10.41 -24.79
C LYS A 125 -11.48 10.80 -24.34
N ILE A 126 -10.62 11.16 -25.29
CA ILE A 126 -9.28 11.70 -24.99
C ILE A 126 -9.52 13.05 -24.33
N ILE A 127 -9.43 13.11 -23.00
CA ILE A 127 -9.66 14.33 -22.21
C ILE A 127 -8.45 15.26 -22.36
N ASP A 128 -7.25 14.69 -22.54
CA ASP A 128 -6.01 15.44 -22.64
C ASP A 128 -5.26 15.09 -23.92
N ASN A 129 -4.97 16.11 -24.73
CA ASN A 129 -3.89 16.02 -25.70
C ASN A 129 -2.61 15.77 -24.90
N VAL A 130 -2.07 14.55 -24.96
CA VAL A 130 -0.72 14.28 -24.45
C VAL A 130 0.22 15.11 -25.31
N SER A 131 0.55 16.30 -24.83
CA SER A 131 1.57 17.16 -25.41
C SER A 131 2.89 16.43 -25.20
N PHE A 132 3.28 15.65 -26.20
CA PHE A 132 4.61 15.10 -26.25
C PHE A 132 5.57 16.27 -26.48
N ILE A 133 6.15 16.78 -25.39
CA ILE A 133 7.28 17.69 -25.47
C ILE A 133 8.48 16.78 -25.76
N PRO A 134 9.07 16.82 -26.97
CA PRO A 134 10.26 16.03 -27.24
C PRO A 134 11.34 16.47 -26.23
N SER A 135 11.88 15.50 -25.50
CA SER A 135 12.98 15.78 -24.60
C SER A 135 14.15 16.35 -25.40
N ILE A 136 14.77 17.40 -24.86
CA ILE A 136 15.97 18.01 -25.44
C ILE A 136 17.05 16.91 -25.49
N GLU A 137 17.69 16.75 -26.65
CA GLU A 137 18.80 15.81 -26.82
C GLU A 137 19.95 16.13 -25.85
N ILE A 138 20.66 15.09 -25.40
CA ILE A 138 21.75 15.22 -24.41
C ILE A 138 22.83 16.22 -24.86
N SER A 139 23.14 16.26 -26.16
CA SER A 139 24.08 17.23 -26.75
C SER A 139 23.68 18.68 -26.47
N LYS A 140 22.40 19.01 -26.68
CA LYS A 140 21.87 20.36 -26.43
C LYS A 140 21.81 20.70 -24.94
N TRP A 141 21.62 19.70 -24.07
CA TRP A 141 21.75 19.90 -22.61
C TRP A 141 23.16 20.29 -22.20
N LEU A 142 24.18 19.64 -22.78
CA LEU A 142 25.58 19.97 -22.51
C LEU A 142 25.94 21.36 -23.02
N GLU A 143 25.53 21.72 -24.25
CA GLU A 143 25.72 23.07 -24.80
C GLU A 143 25.03 24.15 -23.97
N LEU A 144 23.82 23.88 -23.48
CA LEU A 144 23.09 24.79 -22.62
C LEU A 144 23.77 24.92 -21.25
N LEU A 145 24.27 23.82 -20.68
CA LEU A 145 25.01 23.83 -19.42
C LEU A 145 26.31 24.64 -19.55
N ASP A 146 27.05 24.46 -20.64
CA ASP A 146 28.24 25.26 -20.94
C ASP A 146 27.87 26.74 -21.10
N SER A 147 26.80 27.05 -21.83
CA SER A 147 26.32 28.42 -21.98
C SER A 147 25.90 29.07 -20.65
N LEU A 148 25.26 28.29 -19.77
CA LEU A 148 24.88 28.72 -18.42
C LEU A 148 26.09 28.95 -17.52
N ASN A 149 27.14 28.12 -17.64
CA ASN A 149 28.39 28.30 -16.90
C ASN A 149 29.14 29.58 -17.28
N HIS A 150 28.96 30.09 -18.50
CA HIS A 150 29.52 31.38 -18.92
C HIS A 150 28.57 32.56 -18.62
N ASN A 151 27.34 32.30 -18.20
CA ASN A 151 26.35 33.33 -17.93
C ASN A 151 26.49 33.87 -16.49
N THR A 152 26.88 35.13 -16.38
CA THR A 152 27.14 35.79 -15.09
C THR A 152 25.88 35.95 -14.21
N LEU A 153 24.69 36.08 -14.79
CA LEU A 153 23.42 36.16 -14.04
C LEU A 153 23.02 34.80 -13.48
N PHE A 154 23.23 33.74 -14.26
CA PHE A 154 23.00 32.37 -13.80
C PHE A 154 23.94 32.03 -12.64
N LEU A 155 25.25 32.26 -12.79
CA LEU A 155 26.23 32.00 -11.73
C LEU A 155 25.89 32.75 -10.43
N LYS A 156 25.56 34.05 -10.52
CA LYS A 156 25.10 34.83 -9.35
C LYS A 156 23.84 34.25 -8.72
N SER A 157 22.94 33.68 -9.52
CA SER A 157 21.72 33.04 -9.00
C SER A 157 22.03 31.72 -8.31
N VAL A 158 22.94 30.92 -8.88
CA VAL A 158 23.45 29.69 -8.26
C VAL A 158 24.18 29.98 -6.95
N GLU A 159 24.99 31.03 -6.89
CA GLU A 159 25.63 31.48 -5.64
C GLU A 159 24.60 31.83 -4.57
N LYS A 160 23.56 32.60 -4.92
CA LYS A 160 22.45 32.92 -4.01
C LYS A 160 21.72 31.67 -3.53
N ILE A 161 21.49 30.71 -4.41
CA ILE A 161 20.89 29.41 -4.05
C ILE A 161 21.82 28.64 -3.11
N GLY A 162 23.13 28.67 -3.35
CA GLY A 162 24.13 28.05 -2.48
C GLY A 162 24.12 28.65 -1.07
N ILE A 163 24.07 29.98 -0.96
CA ILE A 163 23.95 30.69 0.33
C ILE A 163 22.65 30.28 1.03
N TYR A 164 21.52 30.33 0.33
CA TYR A 164 20.23 29.93 0.90
C TYR A 164 20.21 28.46 1.35
N PHE A 165 20.86 27.58 0.60
CA PHE A 165 21.00 26.17 0.99
C PHE A 165 21.84 26.01 2.26
N GLN A 166 22.92 26.76 2.41
CA GLN A 166 23.71 26.78 3.65
C GLN A 166 22.88 27.28 4.84
N GLU A 167 22.08 28.32 4.66
CA GLU A 167 21.15 28.81 5.69
C GLU A 167 20.12 27.74 6.07
N LEU A 168 19.56 27.02 5.10
CA LEU A 168 18.64 25.91 5.37
C LEU A 168 19.31 24.77 6.16
N LEU A 169 20.57 24.45 5.84
CA LEU A 169 21.33 23.45 6.59
C LEU A 169 21.58 23.88 8.02
N GLN A 170 21.90 25.15 8.26
CA GLN A 170 22.08 25.70 9.61
C GLN A 170 20.76 25.65 10.40
N LEU A 171 19.65 26.09 9.81
CA LEU A 171 18.33 26.01 10.44
C LEU A 171 17.93 24.56 10.77
N ARG A 172 18.31 23.61 9.92
CA ARG A 172 18.07 22.19 10.18
C ARG A 172 18.94 21.65 11.31
N LEU A 173 20.23 22.00 11.32
CA LEU A 173 21.14 21.68 12.43
C LEU A 173 20.59 22.20 13.75
N GLU A 174 20.19 23.47 13.82
CA GLU A 174 19.59 24.07 15.01
C GLU A 174 18.32 23.34 15.47
N LYS A 175 17.46 22.94 14.53
CA LYS A 175 16.25 22.17 14.86
C LYS A 175 16.58 20.81 15.45
N GLU A 176 17.59 20.13 14.94
CA GLU A 176 18.03 18.84 15.48
C GLU A 176 18.73 19.01 16.82
N LEU A 177 19.59 20.03 16.99
CA LEU A 177 20.24 20.35 18.26
C LEU A 177 19.21 20.68 19.36
N LYS A 178 18.11 21.37 19.03
CA LYS A 178 17.01 21.65 19.97
C LYS A 178 16.26 20.39 20.44
N LYS A 179 16.35 19.28 19.70
CA LYS A 179 15.73 17.99 20.08
C LYS A 179 16.62 17.19 21.03
N ILE A 180 17.91 17.53 21.15
CA ILE A 180 18.84 16.86 22.03
C ILE A 180 18.48 17.21 23.49
N PRO A 181 18.37 16.22 24.40
CA PRO A 181 18.16 16.49 25.82
C PRO A 181 19.30 17.35 26.39
N ASN A 182 18.98 18.36 27.21
CA ASN A 182 19.97 19.26 27.84
C ASN A 182 21.01 18.53 28.72
N ASP A 183 20.75 17.27 29.08
CA ASP A 183 21.62 16.41 29.89
C ASP A 183 22.63 15.59 29.04
N THR A 184 22.70 15.85 27.74
CA THR A 184 23.61 15.15 26.83
C THR A 184 25.02 15.73 26.92
N ASP A 185 26.03 14.86 26.93
CA ASP A 185 27.44 15.25 27.02
C ASP A 185 27.81 16.23 25.87
N PRO A 186 28.36 17.43 26.17
CA PRO A 186 28.73 18.41 25.16
C PRO A 186 29.73 17.89 24.12
N VAL A 187 30.51 16.84 24.43
CA VAL A 187 31.41 16.20 23.46
C VAL A 187 30.61 15.52 22.33
N ILE A 188 29.55 14.79 22.68
CA ILE A 188 28.69 14.08 21.72
C ILE A 188 27.95 15.06 20.81
N VAL A 189 27.58 16.23 21.35
CA VAL A 189 26.94 17.30 20.58
C VAL A 189 27.89 17.89 19.54
N ARG A 190 29.16 18.10 19.89
CA ARG A 190 30.19 18.58 18.94
C ARG A 190 30.49 17.56 17.87
N ASP A 191 30.61 16.29 18.24
CA ASP A 191 30.82 15.20 17.28
C ASP A 191 29.64 15.11 16.31
N TYR A 192 28.41 15.31 16.79
CA TYR A 192 27.22 15.35 15.93
C TYR A 192 27.27 16.51 14.93
N GLU A 193 27.67 17.71 15.34
CA GLU A 193 27.81 18.86 14.44
C GLU A 193 28.84 18.60 13.33
N GLU A 194 29.96 17.96 13.64
CA GLU A 194 30.97 17.57 12.66
C GLU A 194 30.47 16.51 11.68
N PHE A 195 29.71 15.53 12.18
CA PHE A 195 29.10 14.50 11.34
C PHE A 195 27.96 15.05 10.47
N PHE A 196 27.18 15.99 10.98
CA PHE A 196 26.09 16.63 10.24
C PHE A 196 26.61 17.48 9.07
N LYS A 197 27.79 18.10 9.20
CA LYS A 197 28.45 18.81 8.10
C LYS A 197 28.83 17.88 6.94
N LYS A 198 29.15 16.61 7.23
CA LYS A 198 29.47 15.61 6.20
C LYS A 198 28.21 14.98 5.61
N ASN A 199 27.19 14.73 6.45
CA ASN A 199 25.93 14.10 6.05
C ASN A 199 24.71 14.88 6.61
N PRO A 200 24.19 15.88 5.89
CA PRO A 200 23.16 16.80 6.40
C PRO A 200 21.75 16.20 6.53
N THR A 201 21.58 14.94 6.19
CA THR A 201 20.32 14.20 6.30
C THR A 201 20.22 13.37 7.57
N LEU A 202 21.30 13.22 8.33
CA LEU A 202 21.39 12.37 9.50
C LEU A 202 20.59 12.96 10.67
N ALA A 203 19.75 12.14 11.32
CA ALA A 203 19.08 12.52 12.56
C ALA A 203 19.95 12.18 13.78
N PHE A 204 19.76 12.88 14.90
CA PHE A 204 20.55 12.65 16.12
C PHE A 204 20.43 11.21 16.66
N ASN A 205 19.26 10.59 16.54
CA ASN A 205 19.06 9.20 16.98
C ASN A 205 19.86 8.20 16.13
N ASP A 206 19.94 8.44 14.82
CA ASP A 206 20.71 7.59 13.91
C ASP A 206 22.20 7.74 14.17
N PHE A 207 22.65 8.97 14.47
CA PHE A 207 24.01 9.23 14.92
C PHE A 207 24.35 8.49 16.21
N LEU A 208 23.46 8.50 17.20
CA LEU A 208 23.64 7.73 18.43
C LEU A 208 23.78 6.24 18.15
N HIS A 209 22.96 5.68 17.26
CA HIS A 209 23.09 4.26 16.88
C HIS A 209 24.40 3.95 16.15
N ILE A 210 24.89 4.84 15.29
CA ILE A 210 26.17 4.69 14.61
C ILE A 210 27.31 4.71 15.64
N ILE A 211 27.28 5.66 16.56
CA ILE A 211 28.27 5.77 17.64
C ILE A 211 28.20 4.55 18.58
N GLU A 212 27.01 4.10 18.96
CA GLU A 212 26.78 2.91 19.77
C GLU A 212 27.30 1.64 19.08
N SER A 213 27.18 1.55 17.76
CA SER A 213 27.71 0.44 16.97
C SER A 213 29.24 0.46 16.82
N GLN A 214 29.86 1.64 16.99
CA GLN A 214 31.32 1.83 16.89
C GLN A 214 32.04 1.63 18.24
N PHE A 215 31.35 1.75 19.37
CA PHE A 215 31.95 1.51 20.69
C PHE A 215 32.11 0.00 20.98
N THR A 216 33.32 -0.43 21.32
CA THR A 216 33.57 -1.80 21.82
C THR A 216 32.85 -2.06 23.15
N GLN A 217 32.39 -3.29 23.38
CA GLN A 217 31.58 -3.72 24.56
C GLN A 217 32.10 -3.22 25.92
N LYS A 218 33.42 -3.08 26.10
CA LYS A 218 34.04 -2.58 27.34
C LYS A 218 33.77 -1.09 27.64
N GLU A 219 33.62 -0.25 26.61
CA GLU A 219 33.31 1.18 26.76
C GLU A 219 31.81 1.42 26.98
N LEU A 220 30.98 0.50 26.46
CA LEU A 220 29.54 0.51 26.66
C LEU A 220 29.16 0.13 28.10
N ASP A 221 29.90 -0.81 28.70
CA ASP A 221 29.72 -1.20 30.09
C ASP A 221 30.19 -0.11 31.07
N SER A 222 31.31 0.58 30.79
CA SER A 222 31.79 1.67 31.65
C SER A 222 30.84 2.88 31.63
N LYS A 223 30.26 3.24 30.48
CA LYS A 223 29.24 4.30 30.41
C LYS A 223 27.93 3.90 31.08
N LYS A 224 27.52 2.62 31.03
CA LYS A 224 26.37 2.12 31.80
C LYS A 224 26.59 2.20 33.30
N GLU A 225 27.80 1.91 33.79
CA GLU A 225 28.15 2.08 35.20
C GLU A 225 28.13 3.55 35.64
N ILE A 226 28.62 4.47 34.80
CA ILE A 226 28.57 5.91 35.09
C ILE A 226 27.11 6.39 35.19
N ARG A 227 26.24 5.97 34.27
CA ARG A 227 24.80 6.28 34.34
C ARG A 227 24.12 5.74 35.59
N LYS A 228 24.46 4.51 36.03
CA LYS A 228 23.94 3.96 37.29
C LYS A 228 24.38 4.80 38.49
N ARG A 229 25.65 5.19 38.56
CA ARG A 229 26.17 6.03 39.65
C ARG A 229 25.55 7.42 39.70
N ILE A 230 25.20 8.01 38.55
CA ILE A 230 24.52 9.31 38.50
C ILE A 230 23.09 9.17 39.02
N LYS A 231 22.34 8.15 38.58
CA LYS A 231 20.98 7.87 39.10
C LYS A 231 20.99 7.60 40.61
N GLU A 232 21.94 6.82 41.10
CA GLU A 232 22.11 6.55 42.53
C GLU A 232 22.41 7.83 43.32
N LYS A 233 23.22 8.75 42.78
CA LYS A 233 23.47 10.06 43.40
C LYS A 233 22.22 10.95 43.44
N GLU A 234 21.43 10.97 42.37
CA GLU A 234 20.18 11.73 42.34
C GLU A 234 19.14 11.18 43.30
N GLU A 235 19.00 9.85 43.39
CA GLU A 235 18.17 9.19 44.39
C GLU A 235 18.65 9.50 45.80
N PHE A 236 19.96 9.47 46.03
CA PHE A 236 20.55 9.83 47.33
C PHE A 236 20.29 11.30 47.70
N GLU A 237 20.37 12.24 46.76
CA GLU A 237 20.03 13.63 47.00
C GLU A 237 18.52 13.84 47.26
N LYS A 238 17.66 13.13 46.54
CA LYS A 238 16.20 13.13 46.79
C LYS A 238 15.91 12.59 48.20
N LEU A 239 16.56 11.50 48.61
CA LEU A 239 16.43 10.94 49.95
C LEU A 239 16.95 11.90 51.03
N LYS A 240 18.07 12.59 50.78
CA LYS A 240 18.63 13.61 51.69
C LYS A 240 17.67 14.79 51.85
N LYS A 241 17.07 15.28 50.76
CA LYS A 241 16.03 16.33 50.79
C LYS A 241 14.79 15.85 51.57
N LYS A 242 14.33 14.61 51.34
CA LYS A 242 13.22 14.00 52.10
C LYS A 242 13.53 13.88 53.59
N GLN A 243 14.75 13.51 53.98
CA GLN A 243 15.16 13.49 55.39
C GLN A 243 15.17 14.88 56.03
N VAL A 244 15.65 15.91 55.32
CA VAL A 244 15.64 17.29 55.83
C VAL A 244 14.21 17.81 55.99
N GLU A 245 13.32 17.53 55.03
CA GLU A 245 11.90 17.88 55.15
C GLU A 245 11.23 17.13 56.31
N GLN A 246 11.51 15.84 56.49
CA GLN A 246 11.00 15.06 57.62
C GLN A 246 11.49 15.61 58.97
N LYS A 247 12.77 15.97 59.10
CA LYS A 247 13.31 16.61 60.30
C LYS A 247 12.60 17.93 60.61
N LYS A 248 12.44 18.81 59.61
CA LYS A 248 11.69 20.06 59.79
C LYS A 248 10.25 19.82 60.21
N THR A 249 9.57 18.86 59.59
CA THR A 249 8.19 18.51 59.97
C THR A 249 8.14 18.00 61.41
N TYR A 250 9.13 17.21 61.84
CA TYR A 250 9.23 16.70 63.22
C TYR A 250 9.52 17.80 64.23
N ASP A 251 10.43 18.72 63.91
CA ASP A 251 10.71 19.90 64.74
C ASP A 251 9.49 20.83 64.85
N ASP A 252 8.71 20.96 63.78
CA ASP A 252 7.44 21.69 63.79
C ASP A 252 6.38 20.96 64.62
N TYR A 253 6.35 19.63 64.60
CA TYR A 253 5.52 18.83 65.50
C TYR A 253 5.88 19.05 66.98
N LEU A 254 7.16 19.15 67.32
CA LEU A 254 7.58 19.37 68.70
C LEU A 254 7.27 20.79 69.22
N LYS A 255 7.05 21.76 68.33
CA LYS A 255 6.71 23.16 68.68
C LYS A 255 5.22 23.39 68.90
N LEU A 256 4.35 22.47 68.47
CA LEU A 256 2.90 22.64 68.57
C LEU A 256 2.38 22.24 69.96
N SER A 257 1.50 23.06 70.53
CA SER A 257 0.84 22.72 71.81
C SER A 257 -0.15 21.57 71.64
N GLU A 258 -0.42 20.84 72.72
CA GLU A 258 -1.29 19.65 72.72
C GLU A 258 -2.73 19.95 72.22
N SER A 259 -3.18 21.20 72.39
CA SER A 259 -4.46 21.70 71.90
C SER A 259 -4.51 21.83 70.36
N GLU A 260 -3.41 22.27 69.74
CA GLU A 260 -3.29 22.39 68.29
C GLU A 260 -3.13 21.03 67.61
N PHE A 261 -2.48 20.06 68.28
CA PHE A 261 -2.46 18.68 67.83
C PHE A 261 -3.86 18.08 67.74
N LYS A 262 -4.68 18.25 68.79
CA LYS A 262 -6.08 17.79 68.79
C LYS A 262 -6.89 18.46 67.67
N ARG A 263 -6.66 19.75 67.42
CA ARG A 263 -7.29 20.49 66.31
C ARG A 263 -6.87 19.95 64.92
N LEU A 264 -5.57 19.69 64.70
CA LEU A 264 -5.05 19.15 63.45
C LEU A 264 -5.53 17.72 63.21
N ARG A 265 -5.55 16.86 64.25
CA ARG A 265 -6.07 15.49 64.16
C ARG A 265 -7.55 15.49 63.76
N ARG A 266 -8.38 16.35 64.37
CA ARG A 266 -9.79 16.56 64.00
C ARG A 266 -9.97 17.07 62.58
N LYS A 267 -9.04 17.90 62.08
CA LYS A 267 -9.08 18.45 60.72
C LYS A 267 -8.64 17.43 59.67
N LYS A 268 -7.76 16.50 60.03
CA LYS A 268 -7.27 15.41 59.17
C LYS A 268 -8.24 14.22 59.12
N SER A 269 -8.97 13.96 60.21
CA SER A 269 -10.02 12.94 60.29
C SER A 269 -11.39 13.40 59.77
N ARG A 270 -11.51 14.66 59.35
CA ARG A 270 -12.69 15.17 58.64
C ARG A 270 -12.56 14.80 57.16
N GLU A 271 -13.39 13.88 56.70
CA GLU A 271 -13.62 13.69 55.26
C GLU A 271 -14.12 14.99 54.66
N LYS A 272 -13.58 15.35 53.49
CA LYS A 272 -14.02 16.55 52.78
C LYS A 272 -15.27 16.20 51.99
N LEU A 273 -16.19 17.15 51.87
CA LEU A 273 -17.43 17.02 51.09
C LEU A 273 -17.23 16.63 49.60
N THR A 274 -16.00 16.72 49.08
CA THR A 274 -15.64 16.22 47.75
C THR A 274 -15.51 14.70 47.67
N ASP A 275 -15.31 14.02 48.80
CA ASP A 275 -15.11 12.57 48.86
C ASP A 275 -16.43 11.82 49.17
N VAL A 276 -17.53 12.55 49.40
CA VAL A 276 -18.87 12.01 49.75
C VAL A 276 -19.74 11.78 48.50
N SER A 277 -19.13 11.73 47.31
CA SER A 277 -19.87 11.57 46.05
C SER A 277 -19.14 10.63 45.11
N THR A 278 -19.05 9.36 45.49
CA THR A 278 -19.27 8.16 44.66
C THR A 278 -19.04 6.93 45.53
N ASP A 279 -19.97 6.63 46.44
CA ASP A 279 -20.14 5.25 46.90
C ASP A 279 -20.88 4.53 45.77
N THR A 280 -20.09 4.02 44.84
CA THR A 280 -20.51 3.00 43.88
C THR A 280 -21.06 1.82 44.65
N ASN A 281 -22.29 1.43 44.28
CA ASN A 281 -22.94 0.18 44.63
C ASN A 281 -21.93 -0.95 44.83
N MET A 282 -21.99 -1.56 46.02
CA MET A 282 -21.37 -2.84 46.31
C MET A 282 -21.65 -3.81 45.16
N GLU A 283 -20.58 -4.25 44.49
CA GLU A 283 -20.60 -5.36 43.55
C GLU A 283 -21.16 -6.58 44.29
N LYS A 284 -22.43 -6.89 44.02
CA LYS A 284 -22.93 -8.25 44.16
C LYS A 284 -22.27 -9.06 43.06
N GLU A 285 -21.55 -10.11 43.43
CA GLU A 285 -21.14 -11.16 42.50
C GLU A 285 -22.37 -11.70 41.79
N ILE A 286 -22.59 -11.28 40.55
CA ILE A 286 -23.58 -11.87 39.65
C ILE A 286 -22.79 -12.76 38.70
N GLY A 287 -23.00 -14.07 38.77
CA GLY A 287 -22.47 -15.03 37.81
C GLY A 287 -22.94 -14.67 36.40
N ILE A 288 -21.99 -14.32 35.53
CA ILE A 288 -22.24 -13.91 34.15
C ILE A 288 -22.33 -15.19 33.30
N SER A 289 -23.45 -15.42 32.60
CA SER A 289 -23.55 -16.51 31.62
C SER A 289 -22.74 -16.20 30.35
N GLU A 290 -22.27 -17.24 29.65
CA GLU A 290 -21.34 -17.15 28.52
C GLU A 290 -21.79 -16.19 27.39
N GLU A 291 -23.10 -16.04 27.17
CA GLU A 291 -23.65 -15.12 26.16
C GLU A 291 -23.36 -13.63 26.45
N VAL A 292 -23.29 -13.25 27.72
CA VAL A 292 -23.00 -11.86 28.12
C VAL A 292 -21.49 -11.58 27.98
N PHE A 293 -20.65 -12.59 28.23
CA PHE A 293 -19.20 -12.49 28.03
C PHE A 293 -18.85 -12.29 26.54
N GLU A 294 -19.51 -13.00 25.64
CA GLU A 294 -19.29 -12.82 24.19
C GLU A 294 -19.73 -11.45 23.69
N LYS A 295 -20.85 -10.91 24.21
CA LYS A 295 -21.30 -9.55 23.88
C LYS A 295 -20.31 -8.49 24.39
N ILE A 296 -19.78 -8.64 25.61
CA ILE A 296 -18.75 -7.74 26.17
C ILE A 296 -17.45 -7.81 25.36
N LYS A 297 -17.04 -9.00 24.90
CA LYS A 297 -15.83 -9.18 24.09
C LYS A 297 -15.96 -8.54 22.71
N LYS A 298 -17.13 -8.67 22.05
CA LYS A 298 -17.44 -7.95 20.81
C LYS A 298 -17.45 -6.43 21.03
N PHE A 299 -17.97 -5.95 22.16
CA PHE A 299 -18.00 -4.52 22.49
C PHE A 299 -16.61 -3.93 22.76
N LYS A 300 -15.72 -4.66 23.47
CA LYS A 300 -14.32 -4.23 23.70
C LYS A 300 -13.51 -4.12 22.40
N SER A 301 -13.68 -5.07 21.48
CA SER A 301 -12.99 -5.04 20.18
C SER A 301 -13.35 -3.84 19.29
N GLN A 302 -14.51 -3.22 19.52
CA GLN A 302 -14.93 -2.01 18.80
C GLN A 302 -14.34 -0.72 19.40
N PHE A 303 -13.85 -0.74 20.64
CA PHE A 303 -13.33 0.45 21.35
C PHE A 303 -11.80 0.56 21.38
N GLU A 304 -11.05 -0.54 21.27
CA GLU A 304 -9.58 -0.55 21.45
C GLU A 304 -8.81 0.30 20.42
N LYS A 305 -9.36 0.61 19.23
CA LYS A 305 -8.63 1.41 18.24
C LYS A 305 -8.72 2.93 18.42
N SER A 306 -9.69 3.44 19.18
CA SER A 306 -9.93 4.89 19.31
C SER A 306 -9.83 5.42 20.74
N PHE A 307 -9.72 4.53 21.73
CA PHE A 307 -9.67 4.90 23.14
C PHE A 307 -8.23 5.11 23.65
N ASP A 308 -7.28 4.28 23.20
CA ASP A 308 -5.88 4.33 23.65
C ASP A 308 -5.14 5.60 23.22
N GLU A 309 -5.46 6.17 22.05
CA GLU A 309 -4.87 7.44 21.60
C GLU A 309 -5.39 8.66 22.39
N LYS A 310 -6.54 8.55 23.05
CA LYS A 310 -7.26 9.71 23.59
C LYS A 310 -7.28 9.77 25.12
N TYR A 311 -7.09 8.65 25.83
CA TYR A 311 -7.40 8.61 27.27
C TYR A 311 -6.43 7.86 28.20
N MET A 312 -5.26 7.36 27.79
CA MET A 312 -4.29 6.81 28.76
C MET A 312 -2.83 7.24 28.58
N ILE A 313 -2.25 7.61 29.72
CA ILE A 313 -0.87 8.00 30.08
C ILE A 313 -0.42 9.40 29.63
N GLN A 314 -0.80 10.42 30.42
CA GLN A 314 0.00 11.63 30.58
C GLN A 314 0.98 11.41 31.75
N LYS A 315 2.19 11.98 31.64
CA LYS A 315 3.41 11.75 32.46
C LYS A 315 3.30 11.88 34.00
N ASP A 316 2.13 12.11 34.57
CA ASP A 316 1.96 12.47 35.98
C ASP A 316 1.57 11.31 36.90
N ASP A 317 1.25 10.11 36.37
CA ASP A 317 0.78 8.97 37.18
C ASP A 317 1.90 8.19 37.90
N ASP A 318 3.18 8.43 37.59
CA ASP A 318 4.32 7.84 38.32
C ASP A 318 4.76 8.68 39.54
N THR A 319 4.17 9.86 39.72
CA THR A 319 4.46 10.76 40.84
C THR A 319 3.48 10.54 41.98
N ASP A 320 4.00 10.21 43.16
CA ASP A 320 3.21 10.02 44.38
C ASP A 320 2.23 11.20 44.55
N PRO A 321 0.90 10.97 44.62
CA PRO A 321 -0.12 12.02 44.61
C PRO A 321 0.05 13.04 45.74
N ILE A 322 0.76 12.67 46.82
CA ILE A 322 1.13 13.58 47.91
C ILE A 322 2.13 14.65 47.43
N ASP A 323 3.07 14.30 46.56
CA ASP A 323 4.07 15.23 46.03
C ASP A 323 3.44 16.23 45.04
N ILE A 324 2.46 15.79 44.24
CA ILE A 324 1.64 16.68 43.36
C ILE A 324 0.91 17.75 44.20
N ILE A 325 0.35 17.36 45.35
CA ILE A 325 -0.33 18.28 46.27
C ILE A 325 0.66 19.26 46.92
N ARG A 326 1.87 18.80 47.24
CA ARG A 326 2.93 19.66 47.82
C ARG A 326 3.44 20.67 46.82
N GLU A 327 3.64 20.28 45.55
CA GLU A 327 4.04 21.20 44.50
C GLU A 327 2.98 22.25 44.20
N ARG A 328 1.69 21.86 44.16
CA ARG A 328 0.58 22.81 44.02
C ARG A 328 0.52 23.82 45.16
N LYS A 329 0.78 23.40 46.41
CA LYS A 329 0.85 24.33 47.55
C LYS A 329 2.05 25.28 47.44
N LYS A 330 3.22 24.78 47.06
CA LYS A 330 4.41 25.62 46.84
C LYS A 330 4.18 26.64 45.72
N LYS A 331 3.50 26.27 44.63
CA LYS A 331 3.11 27.21 43.55
C LYS A 331 2.14 28.29 44.04
N LYS A 332 1.09 27.92 44.78
CA LYS A 332 0.15 28.91 45.33
C LYS A 332 0.79 29.86 46.35
N GLU A 333 1.75 29.40 47.14
CA GLU A 333 2.50 30.30 48.05
C GLU A 333 3.39 31.28 47.28
N LYS A 334 3.96 30.87 46.14
CA LYS A 334 4.74 31.77 45.27
C LYS A 334 3.84 32.80 44.60
N GLU A 335 2.73 32.37 44.01
CA GLU A 335 1.73 33.26 43.40
C GLU A 335 1.20 34.27 44.42
N TYR A 336 0.93 33.83 45.66
CA TYR A 336 0.48 34.72 46.73
C TYR A 336 1.56 35.72 47.16
N LYS A 337 2.83 35.33 47.19
CA LYS A 337 3.95 36.24 47.46
C LYS A 337 4.12 37.26 46.35
N GLU A 338 4.07 36.84 45.09
CA GLU A 338 4.12 37.75 43.93
C GLU A 338 2.95 38.73 43.95
N TYR A 339 1.74 38.27 44.28
CA TYR A 339 0.58 39.14 44.45
C TYR A 339 0.75 40.13 45.60
N LYS A 340 1.31 39.70 46.73
CA LYS A 340 1.53 40.56 47.88
C LYS A 340 2.61 41.61 47.59
N ASP A 341 3.70 41.21 46.95
CA ASP A 341 4.80 42.11 46.56
C ASP A 341 4.33 43.17 45.55
N HIS A 342 3.36 42.85 44.68
CA HIS A 342 2.73 43.81 43.77
C HIS A 342 1.92 44.89 44.51
N PHE A 343 1.38 44.61 45.69
CA PHE A 343 0.59 45.58 46.47
C PHE A 343 1.42 46.35 47.51
N ASP A 344 2.51 45.77 48.01
CA ASP A 344 3.35 46.41 49.03
C ASP A 344 4.45 47.33 48.43
N ASN A 345 4.72 47.28 47.11
CA ASN A 345 5.56 48.24 46.38
C ASN A 345 4.83 48.74 45.11
N PRO A 346 4.19 49.92 45.13
CA PRO A 346 3.58 50.51 43.94
C PRO A 346 4.60 50.97 42.88
#